data_AF-A0A950IXL4-F1
#
_entry.id   AF-A0A950IXL4-F1
#
_cell.length_a   1.000
_cell.length_b   1.000
_cell.length_c   1.000
_cell.angle_alpha   90.00
_cell.angle_beta   90.00
_cell.angle_gamma   90.00
#
_symmetry.space_group_name_H-M   'P 1'
#
loop_
_entity.id
_entity.type
_entity.pdbx_description
1 polymer ?
#
loop_
_entity_poly.entity_id
_entity_poly.type
_entity_poly.pdbx_seq_one_letter_code
_entity_poly.pdbx_strand_id
1 'polypeptide(L)'
;MRLITVALALLASLAASSVHADLYGFVDEQGQVHLANHQLDERYQLYQKSMPAGTERNNALDDATTPGLGATLSSDNRPPDVSRRDGLKTVAAPGYNPRLAAQYKRLIDQTAHEFKLDANLLHSIVTVESGYNPQATSP
;
A
#
# COMPACT_ATOMS: atom_id res chain seq x y z
N MET A 1 -32.57 -28.70 20.71
CA MET A 1 -32.20 -27.26 20.69
C MET A 1 -30.71 -27.01 20.44
N ARG A 2 -29.76 -27.71 21.10
CA ARG A 2 -28.31 -27.48 20.91
C ARG A 2 -27.78 -27.67 19.48
N LEU A 3 -28.32 -28.65 18.75
CA LEU A 3 -27.92 -28.89 17.35
C LEU A 3 -28.42 -27.79 16.40
N ILE A 4 -29.58 -27.20 16.69
CA ILE A 4 -30.15 -26.11 15.89
C ILE A 4 -29.35 -24.83 16.09
N THR A 5 -28.90 -24.54 17.31
CA THR A 5 -28.05 -23.37 17.60
C THR A 5 -26.67 -23.48 16.93
N VAL A 6 -26.09 -24.69 16.86
CA VAL A 6 -24.81 -24.91 16.16
C VAL A 6 -24.98 -24.77 14.65
N ALA A 7 -26.05 -25.32 14.08
CA ALA A 7 -26.36 -25.16 12.66
C ALA A 7 -26.59 -23.70 12.28
N LEU A 8 -27.30 -22.94 13.13
CA LEU A 8 -27.58 -21.52 12.89
C LEU A 8 -26.30 -20.67 13.00
N ALA A 9 -25.41 -20.96 13.96
CA ALA A 9 -24.12 -20.29 14.09
C ALA A 9 -23.19 -20.59 12.90
N LEU A 10 -23.19 -21.82 12.40
CA LEU A 10 -22.40 -22.21 11.23
C LEU A 10 -22.90 -21.50 9.96
N LEU A 11 -24.22 -21.41 9.79
CA LEU A 11 -24.83 -20.70 8.65
C LEU A 11 -24.53 -19.19 8.69
N ALA A 12 -24.53 -18.58 9.89
CA ALA A 12 -24.15 -17.18 10.08
C ALA A 12 -22.65 -16.92 9.78
N SER A 13 -21.77 -17.88 10.09
CA SER A 13 -20.34 -17.77 9.77
C SER A 13 -20.06 -17.90 8.27
N LEU A 14 -20.86 -18.66 7.53
CA LEU A 14 -20.73 -18.77 6.06
C LEU A 14 -21.30 -17.55 5.33
N ALA A 15 -22.14 -16.74 5.98
CA ALA A 15 -22.68 -15.50 5.44
C ALA A 15 -21.76 -14.29 5.66
N ALA A 16 -20.57 -14.46 6.23
CA ALA A 16 -19.56 -13.42 6.34
C ALA A 16 -19.17 -12.96 4.93
N SER A 17 -19.77 -11.86 4.51
CA SER A 17 -19.66 -11.30 3.18
C SER A 17 -18.20 -10.98 2.89
N SER A 18 -17.72 -11.35 1.71
CA SER A 18 -16.40 -10.93 1.25
C SER A 18 -16.37 -9.41 1.23
N VAL A 19 -15.63 -8.82 2.17
CA VAL A 19 -15.33 -7.39 2.16
C VAL A 19 -14.36 -7.17 1.01
N HIS A 20 -14.86 -6.51 -0.04
CA HIS A 20 -14.04 -6.10 -1.18
C HIS A 20 -13.43 -4.76 -0.80
N ALA A 21 -12.12 -4.74 -0.58
CA ALA A 21 -11.39 -3.55 -0.18
C ALA A 21 -10.79 -2.86 -1.41
N ASP A 22 -11.66 -2.42 -2.32
CA ASP A 22 -11.23 -1.62 -3.47
C ASP A 22 -10.85 -0.23 -2.97
N LEU A 23 -9.65 0.23 -3.31
CA LEU A 23 -9.11 1.53 -2.90
C LEU A 23 -9.34 2.53 -4.02
N TYR A 24 -10.00 3.63 -3.69
CA TYR A 24 -10.26 4.75 -4.59
C TYR A 24 -9.41 5.95 -4.16
N GLY A 25 -8.98 6.77 -5.11
CA GLY A 25 -8.28 8.01 -4.76
C GLY A 25 -8.27 9.04 -5.88
N PHE A 26 -7.93 10.27 -5.51
CA PHE A 26 -7.72 11.37 -6.43
C PHE A 26 -6.68 12.33 -5.88
N VAL A 27 -6.20 13.23 -6.74
CA VAL A 27 -5.20 14.26 -6.39
C VAL A 27 -5.85 15.61 -6.58
N ASP A 28 -5.84 16.45 -5.55
CA ASP A 28 -6.38 17.80 -5.64
C ASP A 28 -5.43 18.77 -6.36
N GLU A 29 -5.85 20.02 -6.48
CA GLU A 29 -5.10 21.06 -7.19
C GLU A 29 -3.74 21.37 -6.52
N GLN A 30 -3.67 21.16 -5.20
CA GLN A 30 -2.50 21.35 -4.36
C GLN A 30 -1.53 20.16 -4.42
N GLY A 31 -1.92 19.07 -5.08
CA GLY A 31 -1.11 17.86 -5.21
C GLY A 31 -1.24 16.90 -4.01
N GLN A 32 -2.20 17.11 -3.12
CA GLN A 32 -2.46 16.22 -1.99
C GLN A 32 -3.34 15.04 -2.44
N VAL A 33 -3.02 13.85 -1.92
CA VAL A 33 -3.74 12.61 -2.24
C VAL A 33 -4.88 12.40 -1.25
N HIS A 34 -6.07 12.14 -1.79
CA HIS A 34 -7.25 11.75 -1.04
C HIS A 34 -7.58 10.30 -1.36
N LEU A 35 -7.75 9.44 -0.34
CA LEU A 35 -8.07 8.02 -0.51
C LEU A 35 -9.38 7.66 0.20
N ALA A 36 -10.14 6.71 -0.36
CA ALA A 36 -11.39 6.19 0.19
C ALA A 36 -11.60 4.70 -0.16
N ASN A 37 -12.41 4.01 0.64
CA ASN A 37 -12.78 2.59 0.44
C ASN A 37 -13.96 2.39 -0.52
N HIS A 38 -14.52 3.48 -1.06
CA HIS A 38 -15.53 3.50 -2.11
C HIS A 38 -15.45 4.84 -2.84
N GLN A 39 -16.04 4.91 -4.04
CA GLN A 39 -16.13 6.15 -4.79
C GLN A 39 -17.08 7.12 -4.08
N LEU A 40 -16.51 8.17 -3.45
CA LEU A 40 -17.29 9.20 -2.74
C LEU A 40 -17.93 10.20 -3.71
N ASP A 41 -17.22 10.56 -4.77
CA ASP A 41 -17.68 11.42 -5.86
C ASP A 41 -16.98 11.06 -7.18
N GLU A 42 -17.32 11.74 -8.27
CA GLU A 42 -16.79 11.47 -9.62
C GLU A 42 -15.27 11.64 -9.74
N ARG A 43 -14.62 12.36 -8.81
CA ARG A 43 -13.17 12.59 -8.83
C ARG A 43 -12.40 11.38 -8.33
N TYR A 44 -12.99 10.59 -7.42
CA TYR A 44 -12.37 9.39 -6.88
C TYR A 44 -12.31 8.29 -7.94
N GLN A 45 -11.11 7.98 -8.41
CA GLN A 45 -10.88 6.93 -9.40
C GLN A 45 -10.37 5.67 -8.71
N LEU A 46 -10.65 4.50 -9.29
CA LEU A 46 -10.18 3.23 -8.75
C LEU A 46 -8.64 3.17 -8.81
N TYR A 47 -8.02 3.16 -7.65
CA TYR A 47 -6.57 3.12 -7.49
C TYR A 47 -6.06 1.68 -7.40
N GLN A 48 -6.74 0.84 -6.60
CA GLN A 48 -6.37 -0.57 -6.44
C GLN A 48 -7.63 -1.43 -6.32
N LYS A 49 -7.73 -2.44 -7.19
CA LYS A 49 -8.78 -3.46 -7.09
C LYS A 49 -8.28 -4.62 -6.23
N SER A 50 -9.09 -5.01 -5.25
CA SER A 50 -8.80 -6.20 -4.44
C SER A 50 -8.83 -7.45 -5.34
N MET A 51 -7.69 -8.16 -5.44
CA MET A 51 -7.62 -9.44 -6.13
C MET A 51 -8.13 -10.57 -5.22
N PRO A 52 -8.72 -11.63 -5.79
CA PRO A 52 -9.17 -12.78 -5.01
C PRO A 52 -8.00 -13.39 -4.21
N ALA A 53 -8.27 -13.71 -2.95
CA ALA A 53 -7.29 -14.22 -2.01
C ALA A 53 -6.71 -15.56 -2.50
N GLY A 54 -5.49 -15.54 -3.01
CA GLY A 54 -4.79 -16.76 -3.43
C GLY A 54 -3.52 -16.57 -4.26
N THR A 55 -3.37 -15.43 -4.95
CA THR A 55 -2.36 -15.37 -6.03
C THR A 55 -0.96 -14.91 -5.58
N GLU A 56 -0.79 -13.98 -4.63
CA GLU A 56 0.48 -13.22 -4.54
C GLU A 56 0.93 -12.85 -3.10
N ARG A 57 0.76 -13.71 -2.08
CA ARG A 57 1.09 -13.36 -0.68
C ARG A 57 2.58 -13.04 -0.44
N ASN A 58 3.49 -13.64 -1.20
CA ASN A 58 4.93 -13.46 -1.00
C ASN A 58 5.43 -12.19 -1.70
N ASN A 59 4.97 -11.97 -2.93
CA ASN A 59 5.39 -10.83 -3.73
C ASN A 59 4.95 -9.52 -3.09
N ALA A 60 3.73 -9.43 -2.51
CA ALA A 60 3.24 -8.19 -1.90
C ALA A 60 4.09 -7.70 -0.71
N LEU A 61 4.70 -8.63 0.03
CA LEU A 61 5.63 -8.30 1.12
C LEU A 61 6.97 -7.80 0.57
N ASP A 62 7.46 -8.42 -0.51
CA ASP A 62 8.68 -7.98 -1.20
C ASP A 62 8.49 -6.60 -1.88
N ASP A 63 7.29 -6.31 -2.38
CA ASP A 63 6.92 -5.01 -2.97
C ASP A 63 6.73 -3.92 -1.90
N ALA A 64 6.20 -4.27 -0.73
CA ALA A 64 6.08 -3.35 0.41
C ALA A 64 7.44 -3.01 1.05
N THR A 65 8.42 -3.90 0.93
CA THR A 65 9.81 -3.66 1.37
C THR A 65 10.67 -3.02 0.29
N THR A 66 10.20 -2.99 -0.96
CA THR A 66 10.82 -2.25 -2.06
C THR A 66 10.37 -0.79 -2.03
N PRO A 67 11.29 0.19 -2.01
CA PRO A 67 10.94 1.61 -2.00
C PRO A 67 10.11 2.03 -3.23
N GLY A 68 8.81 2.21 -3.05
CA GLY A 68 7.89 2.52 -4.15
C GLY A 68 6.40 2.27 -3.91
N LEU A 69 5.90 2.26 -2.67
CA LEU A 69 4.46 2.16 -2.35
C LEU A 69 3.71 0.99 -3.04
N GLY A 70 4.36 -0.14 -3.32
CA GLY A 70 3.68 -1.24 -4.01
C GLY A 70 3.61 -1.09 -5.54
N ALA A 71 4.54 -0.33 -6.14
CA ALA A 71 4.55 -0.07 -7.57
C ALA A 71 5.02 -1.25 -8.42
N THR A 72 5.72 -2.24 -7.86
CA THR A 72 6.36 -3.27 -8.68
C THR A 72 5.40 -4.40 -9.09
N LEU A 73 4.35 -4.68 -8.30
CA LEU A 73 3.33 -5.71 -8.65
C LEU A 73 2.09 -5.18 -9.34
N SER A 74 1.97 -3.86 -9.46
CA SER A 74 0.91 -3.23 -10.26
C SER A 74 1.10 -3.46 -11.78
N SER A 75 2.13 -4.21 -12.21
CA SER A 75 2.44 -4.43 -13.63
C SER A 75 1.71 -5.62 -14.27
N ASP A 76 1.28 -6.64 -13.51
CA ASP A 76 0.85 -7.91 -14.13
C ASP A 76 -0.65 -8.03 -14.42
N ASN A 77 -1.36 -6.90 -14.39
CA ASN A 77 -2.68 -6.79 -15.03
C ASN A 77 -2.85 -5.46 -15.76
N ARG A 78 -1.77 -4.97 -16.39
CA ARG A 78 -1.84 -3.83 -17.31
C ARG A 78 -2.41 -4.33 -18.65
N PRO A 79 -3.68 -4.06 -19.01
CA PRO A 79 -4.09 -4.25 -20.39
C PRO A 79 -3.13 -3.48 -21.31
N PRO A 80 -2.70 -4.08 -22.43
CA PRO A 80 -1.78 -3.43 -23.35
C PRO A 80 -2.49 -2.17 -23.87
N ASP A 81 -1.85 -1.02 -23.66
CA ASP A 81 -2.32 0.26 -24.19
C ASP A 81 -3.75 0.68 -23.76
N VAL A 82 -3.93 0.92 -22.46
CA VAL A 82 -4.69 2.12 -22.08
C VAL A 82 -3.68 3.22 -21.79
N SER A 83 -3.28 3.93 -22.85
CA SER A 83 -2.86 5.31 -22.76
C SER A 83 -3.65 5.99 -21.62
N ARG A 84 -2.95 6.52 -20.61
CA ARG A 84 -3.55 7.20 -19.46
C ARG A 84 -4.53 8.26 -19.97
N ARG A 85 -5.83 7.91 -20.06
CA ARG A 85 -6.87 8.79 -20.60
C ARG A 85 -7.61 9.56 -19.52
N ASP A 86 -7.15 9.50 -18.28
CA ASP A 86 -7.84 10.13 -17.19
C ASP A 86 -6.85 10.91 -16.33
N GLY A 87 -7.17 12.18 -16.09
CA GLY A 87 -6.29 13.26 -15.61
C GLY A 87 -5.74 13.10 -14.19
N LEU A 88 -5.52 11.88 -13.71
CA LEU A 88 -4.79 11.61 -12.48
C LEU A 88 -3.35 12.10 -12.64
N LYS A 89 -3.06 13.26 -12.02
CA LYS A 89 -1.69 13.70 -11.78
C LYS A 89 -0.96 12.54 -11.10
N THR A 90 0.09 12.03 -11.72
CA THR A 90 1.01 11.10 -11.06
C THR A 90 1.62 11.84 -9.87
N VAL A 91 1.17 11.53 -8.66
CA VAL A 91 1.87 11.97 -7.46
C VAL A 91 3.21 11.28 -7.48
N ALA A 92 4.28 12.07 -7.56
CA ALA A 92 5.62 11.53 -7.44
C ALA A 92 5.70 10.90 -6.05
N ALA A 93 5.97 9.58 -6.01
CA ALA A 93 6.34 8.94 -4.76
C ALA A 93 7.48 9.75 -4.10
N PRO A 94 7.52 9.86 -2.75
CA PRO A 94 8.61 10.55 -2.07
C PRO A 94 9.94 10.07 -2.65
N GLY A 95 10.81 11.02 -3.01
CA GLY A 95 12.00 10.75 -3.80
C GLY A 95 12.92 9.76 -3.09
N TYR A 96 12.86 8.48 -3.48
CA TYR A 96 13.73 7.45 -2.95
C TYR A 96 15.14 7.63 -3.50
N ASN A 97 16.12 7.80 -2.61
CA ASN A 97 17.53 7.87 -2.98
C ASN A 97 18.28 6.58 -2.60
N PRO A 98 18.55 5.66 -3.55
CA PRO A 98 19.18 4.36 -3.26
C PRO A 98 20.61 4.49 -2.71
N ARG A 99 21.34 5.56 -3.04
CA ARG A 99 22.69 5.78 -2.50
C ARG A 99 22.64 6.13 -1.02
N LEU A 100 21.72 7.01 -0.64
CA LEU A 100 21.52 7.37 0.76
C LEU A 100 20.95 6.20 1.56
N ALA A 101 20.02 5.43 0.97
CA ALA A 101 19.52 4.20 1.60
C ALA A 101 20.65 3.22 1.93
N ALA A 102 21.57 2.99 0.98
CA ALA A 102 22.75 2.16 1.21
C ALA A 102 23.70 2.76 2.25
N GLN A 103 23.90 4.08 2.25
CA GLN A 103 24.75 4.79 3.20
C GLN A 103 24.23 4.67 4.65
N TYR A 104 22.92 4.82 4.85
CA TYR A 104 22.30 4.79 6.18
C TYR A 104 21.91 3.40 6.65
N LYS A 105 21.95 2.38 5.77
CA LYS A 105 21.54 1.00 6.08
C LYS A 105 22.09 0.51 7.42
N ARG A 106 23.41 0.60 7.63
CA ARG A 106 24.02 0.11 8.89
C ARG A 106 23.52 0.84 10.13
N LEU A 107 23.32 2.16 10.04
CA LEU A 107 22.82 2.95 11.17
C LEU A 107 21.36 2.57 11.49
N ILE A 108 20.54 2.41 10.45
CA ILE A 108 19.13 2.02 10.58
C ILE A 108 19.01 0.59 11.13
N ASP A 109 19.76 -0.37 10.58
CA ASP A 109 19.80 -1.76 11.08
C ASP A 109 20.23 -1.82 12.56
N GLN A 110 21.28 -1.07 12.93
CA GLN A 110 21.77 -1.02 14.31
C GLN A 110 20.73 -0.44 15.26
N THR A 111 20.06 0.63 14.83
CA THR A 111 18.99 1.27 15.61
C THR A 111 17.81 0.32 15.78
N ALA A 112 17.38 -0.35 14.70
CA ALA A 112 16.32 -1.35 14.77
C ALA A 112 16.67 -2.47 15.78
N HIS A 113 17.89 -2.98 15.74
CA HIS A 113 18.36 -3.98 16.70
C HIS A 113 18.37 -3.47 18.15
N GLU A 114 18.91 -2.27 18.40
CA GLU A 114 18.96 -1.66 19.73
C GLU A 114 17.57 -1.50 20.36
N PHE A 115 16.60 -1.06 19.57
CA PHE A 115 15.22 -0.86 19.99
C PHE A 115 14.34 -2.11 19.81
N LYS A 116 14.91 -3.25 19.40
CA LYS A 116 14.19 -4.52 19.15
C LYS A 116 13.03 -4.38 18.16
N LEU A 117 13.22 -3.56 17.14
CA LEU A 117 12.30 -3.37 16.03
C LEU A 117 12.68 -4.30 14.86
N ASP A 118 11.70 -4.61 14.03
CA ASP A 118 11.98 -5.22 12.73
C ASP A 118 12.72 -4.20 11.84
N ALA A 119 13.84 -4.62 11.24
CA ALA A 119 14.67 -3.74 10.43
C ALA A 119 13.94 -3.27 9.16
N ASN A 120 13.15 -4.15 8.53
CA ASN A 120 12.37 -3.80 7.35
C ASN A 120 11.28 -2.80 7.71
N LEU A 121 10.63 -2.94 8.86
CA LEU A 121 9.67 -1.95 9.36
C LEU A 121 10.29 -0.56 9.49
N LEU A 122 11.47 -0.46 10.11
CA LEU A 122 12.14 0.84 10.28
C LEU A 122 12.58 1.43 8.93
N HIS A 123 13.06 0.60 8.01
CA HIS A 123 13.37 1.00 6.64
C HIS A 123 12.12 1.51 5.89
N SER A 124 10.97 0.87 6.05
CA SER A 124 9.71 1.31 5.44
C SER A 124 9.29 2.70 5.95
N ILE A 125 9.36 2.95 7.26
CA ILE A 125 9.03 4.25 7.84
C ILE A 125 9.96 5.34 7.29
N VAL A 126 11.29 5.13 7.32
CA VAL A 126 12.26 6.11 6.80
C VAL A 126 12.02 6.42 5.32
N THR A 127 11.66 5.40 4.54
CA THR A 127 11.33 5.53 3.12
C THR A 127 10.11 6.43 2.91
N VAL A 128 9.04 6.23 3.67
CA VAL A 128 7.79 6.99 3.56
C VAL A 128 7.96 8.44 4.03
N GLU A 129 8.61 8.64 5.18
CA GLU A 129 8.70 9.96 5.82
C GLU A 129 9.68 10.91 5.13
N SER A 130 10.78 10.38 4.56
CA SER A 130 11.85 11.23 4.02
C SER A 130 12.52 10.70 2.76
N GLY A 131 12.25 9.45 2.35
CA GLY A 131 12.99 8.82 1.25
C GLY A 131 14.51 8.72 1.50
N TYR A 132 14.93 8.62 2.77
CA TYR A 132 16.34 8.69 3.23
C TYR A 132 17.00 10.07 3.09
N ASN A 133 16.25 11.15 2.88
CA ASN A 133 16.78 12.51 2.82
C ASN A 133 17.02 13.07 4.24
N PRO A 134 18.28 13.26 4.68
CA PRO A 134 18.58 13.82 6.01
C PRO A 134 18.25 15.31 6.14
N GLN A 135 17.88 15.99 5.06
CA GLN A 135 17.49 17.40 5.02
C GLN A 135 15.97 17.57 4.78
N ALA A 136 15.17 16.50 4.89
CA ALA A 136 13.72 16.59 4.76
C ALA A 136 13.14 17.50 5.86
N THR A 137 12.22 18.38 5.47
CA THR A 137 11.50 19.28 6.37
C THR A 137 9.99 19.17 6.11
N SER A 138 9.20 19.06 7.18
CA SER A 138 7.73 19.06 7.10
C SER A 138 7.22 20.50 6.89
N PRO A 139 6.10 20.69 6.17
CA PRO A 139 5.32 21.93 6.19
C PRO A 139 4.80 22.28 7.58
#